data_AF-A0A1Y1YCT4-F1
#
_entry.id   AF-A0A1Y1YCT4-F1
#
_cell.length_a   1.000
_cell.length_b   1.000
_cell.length_c   1.000
_cell.angle_alpha   90.00
_cell.angle_beta   90.00
_cell.angle_gamma   90.00
#
_symmetry.space_group_name_H-M   'P 1'
#
loop_
_entity.id
_entity.type
_entity.pdbx_description
1 polymer ?
#
loop_
_entity_poly.entity_id
_entity_poly.type
_entity_poly.pdbx_seq_one_letter_code
_entity_poly.pdbx_strand_id
1 'polypeptide(L)'
;MLRVTRPVHIQNALALYVAQAQRGYATTKKVIKAVDEKLTPPKRPLTAYLHFHKEFLNSLTPDEKTDIIATSKLVGEKWQKLTEADKKRYQEIAIKDREAYETKHKQFMDSLSADDFVKLAQIRKLSKAQGKTFPKFRDPNAPRKPMTSYVHFLKDKYSEVSAGSSNTEIFRKIAQEWREIPESSKKHYEQLAADDKLRYEREIKEYMQ
;
A
#
# COMPACT_ATOMS: atom_id res chain seq x y z
N MET A 1 8.06 -47.88 -25.11
CA MET A 1 9.30 -47.15 -24.77
C MET A 1 9.17 -45.78 -25.43
N LEU A 2 9.09 -44.64 -24.75
CA LEU A 2 10.07 -43.99 -23.89
C LEU A 2 9.33 -43.06 -22.90
N ARG A 3 9.60 -43.15 -21.59
CA ARG A 3 9.16 -42.14 -20.61
C ARG A 3 10.23 -41.05 -20.55
N VAL A 4 9.86 -39.82 -20.87
CA VAL A 4 10.72 -38.64 -20.73
C VAL A 4 10.95 -38.38 -19.23
N THR A 5 12.11 -38.81 -18.74
CA THR A 5 12.59 -38.49 -17.40
C THR A 5 12.94 -37.01 -17.34
N ARG A 6 12.16 -36.21 -16.58
CA ARG A 6 12.54 -34.84 -16.25
C ARG A 6 13.71 -34.87 -15.25
N PRO A 7 14.80 -34.11 -15.48
CA PRO A 7 16.00 -34.17 -14.66
C PRO A 7 15.74 -33.76 -13.20
N VAL A 8 16.20 -34.60 -12.27
CA VAL A 8 16.03 -34.56 -10.80
C VAL A 8 16.72 -33.35 -10.13
N HIS A 9 17.28 -32.42 -10.91
CA HIS A 9 18.15 -31.36 -10.36
C HIS A 9 17.41 -30.12 -9.84
N ILE A 10 16.16 -29.90 -10.23
CA ILE A 10 15.39 -28.69 -9.83
C ILE A 10 14.56 -28.92 -8.55
N GLN A 11 14.20 -30.18 -8.24
CA GLN A 11 13.45 -30.46 -7.00
C GLN A 11 14.32 -30.37 -5.74
N ASN A 12 15.63 -30.61 -5.84
CA ASN A 12 16.55 -30.46 -4.70
C ASN A 12 16.81 -28.99 -4.31
N ALA A 13 16.68 -28.03 -5.23
CA ALA A 13 16.88 -26.60 -4.92
C ALA A 13 15.72 -26.02 -4.08
N LEU A 14 14.49 -26.42 -4.38
CA LEU A 14 13.31 -26.03 -3.59
C LEU A 14 13.28 -26.73 -2.23
N ALA A 15 13.69 -27.99 -2.14
CA ALA A 15 13.77 -28.72 -0.88
C ALA A 15 14.84 -28.15 0.06
N LEU A 16 16.00 -27.72 -0.46
CA LEU A 16 17.03 -27.03 0.33
C LEU A 16 16.58 -25.63 0.78
N TYR A 17 15.81 -24.91 -0.03
CA TYR A 17 15.24 -23.61 0.33
C TYR A 17 14.19 -23.71 1.45
N VAL A 18 13.36 -24.76 1.42
CA VAL A 18 12.36 -25.02 2.47
C VAL A 18 13.00 -25.59 3.74
N ALA A 19 14.07 -26.40 3.65
CA ALA A 19 14.80 -26.93 4.80
C ALA A 19 15.62 -25.86 5.55
N GLN A 20 16.10 -24.82 4.85
CA GLN A 20 16.75 -23.66 5.48
C GLN A 20 15.75 -22.74 6.21
N ALA A 21 14.45 -22.84 5.91
CA ALA A 21 13.42 -22.02 6.56
C ALA A 21 13.12 -22.41 8.02
N GLN A 22 13.65 -23.53 8.52
CA GLN A 22 13.46 -23.99 9.90
C GLN A 22 14.66 -23.75 10.82
N ARG A 23 15.80 -23.25 10.30
CA ARG A 23 16.97 -22.90 11.11
C ARG A 23 17.43 -21.47 10.82
N GLY A 24 17.03 -20.56 11.70
CA GLY A 24 17.71 -19.27 11.85
C GLY A 24 16.79 -18.07 11.77
N TYR A 25 16.46 -17.53 12.94
CA TYR A 25 15.96 -16.16 13.18
C TYR A 25 16.91 -15.04 12.69
N ALA A 26 17.94 -15.36 11.90
CA ALA A 26 19.00 -14.46 11.43
C ALA A 26 18.89 -14.10 9.92
N THR A 27 17.87 -14.56 9.19
CA THR A 27 17.70 -14.28 7.74
C THR A 27 16.79 -13.09 7.43
N THR A 28 16.14 -12.49 8.43
CA THR A 28 15.13 -11.43 8.24
C THR A 28 15.68 -10.13 7.66
N LYS A 29 16.99 -9.84 7.82
CA LYS A 29 17.66 -8.70 7.16
C LYS A 29 17.96 -8.96 5.68
N LYS A 30 18.21 -10.22 5.27
CA LYS A 30 18.67 -10.57 3.91
C LYS A 30 17.53 -10.63 2.88
N VAL A 31 16.33 -11.03 3.27
CA VAL A 31 15.21 -11.15 2.33
C VAL A 31 14.72 -9.78 1.82
N ILE A 32 14.79 -8.74 2.66
CA ILE A 32 14.47 -7.36 2.27
C ILE A 32 15.69 -6.68 1.61
N LYS A 33 16.92 -7.04 1.99
CA LYS A 33 18.16 -6.52 1.35
C LYS A 33 18.37 -6.98 -0.09
N ALA A 34 17.73 -8.06 -0.52
CA ALA A 34 17.81 -8.57 -1.88
C ALA A 34 16.69 -8.03 -2.79
N VAL A 35 15.89 -7.10 -2.28
CA VAL A 35 14.98 -6.32 -3.11
C VAL A 35 15.82 -5.23 -3.74
N ASP A 36 15.86 -5.21 -5.07
CA ASP A 36 16.44 -4.15 -5.90
C ASP A 36 16.31 -2.78 -5.21
N GLU A 37 17.42 -2.04 -5.07
CA GLU A 37 17.45 -0.72 -4.41
C GLU A 37 16.40 0.21 -4.99
N LYS A 38 16.13 0.07 -6.31
CA LYS A 38 15.07 0.77 -7.04
C LYS A 38 13.67 0.55 -6.45
N LEU A 39 13.39 -0.61 -5.87
CA LEU A 39 12.09 -0.99 -5.30
C LEU A 39 11.98 -0.67 -3.80
N THR A 40 12.99 -0.02 -3.22
CA THR A 40 12.95 0.38 -1.82
C THR A 40 12.32 1.78 -1.68
N PRO A 41 11.11 1.89 -1.10
CA PRO A 41 10.44 3.18 -1.01
C PRO A 41 11.11 4.09 0.03
N PRO A 42 11.10 5.41 -0.18
CA PRO A 42 11.61 6.35 0.80
C PRO A 42 10.84 6.23 2.12
N LYS A 43 11.56 6.39 3.24
CA LYS A 43 10.95 6.36 4.58
C LYS A 43 10.14 7.63 4.81
N ARG A 44 9.02 7.50 5.53
CA ARG A 44 8.17 8.64 5.91
C ARG A 44 8.95 9.68 6.71
N PRO A 45 8.66 10.98 6.53
CA PRO A 45 9.30 12.05 7.27
C PRO A 45 8.89 11.99 8.74
N LEU A 46 9.74 12.51 9.62
CA LEU A 46 9.42 12.61 11.04
C LEU A 46 8.48 13.79 11.29
N THR A 47 7.63 13.66 12.30
CA THR A 47 6.79 14.77 12.77
C THR A 47 7.57 15.67 13.72
N ALA A 48 7.08 16.88 13.98
CA ALA A 48 7.71 17.82 14.92
C ALA A 48 7.99 17.19 16.29
N TYR A 49 7.00 16.47 16.84
CA TYR A 49 7.16 15.71 18.08
C TYR A 49 8.27 14.65 17.99
N LEU A 50 8.37 13.92 16.88
CA LEU A 50 9.40 12.89 16.72
C LEU A 50 10.81 13.46 16.55
N HIS A 51 10.95 14.67 15.98
CA HIS A 51 12.21 15.39 15.98
C HIS A 51 12.63 15.77 17.41
N PHE A 52 11.71 16.37 18.17
CA PHE A 52 11.94 16.67 19.58
C PHE A 52 12.27 15.41 20.38
N HIS A 53 11.50 14.33 20.21
CA HIS A 53 11.73 13.06 20.89
C HIS A 53 13.11 12.49 20.56
N LYS A 54 13.55 12.55 19.30
CA LYS A 54 14.89 12.11 18.89
C LYS A 54 15.99 12.98 19.51
N GLU A 55 15.84 14.31 19.49
CA GLU A 55 16.80 15.25 20.10
C GLU A 55 16.88 15.04 21.61
N PHE A 56 15.72 14.88 22.26
CA PHE A 56 15.63 14.61 23.69
C PHE A 56 16.27 13.28 24.07
N LEU A 57 15.96 12.19 23.36
CA LEU A 57 16.63 10.91 23.59
C LEU A 57 18.14 11.03 23.38
N ASN A 58 18.62 11.76 22.36
CA ASN A 58 20.05 11.93 22.17
C ASN A 58 20.75 12.66 23.33
N SER A 59 20.02 13.51 24.06
CA SER A 59 20.54 14.21 25.25
C SER A 59 20.65 13.33 26.51
N LEU A 60 19.94 12.19 26.54
CA LEU A 60 19.97 11.26 27.68
C LEU A 60 21.20 10.34 27.65
N THR A 61 21.62 9.90 28.83
CA THR A 61 22.67 8.88 28.98
C THR A 61 22.17 7.49 28.53
N PRO A 62 23.08 6.55 28.20
CA PRO A 62 22.68 5.18 27.83
C PRO A 62 21.85 4.46 28.90
N ASP A 63 22.17 4.66 30.18
CA ASP A 63 21.47 4.02 31.30
C ASP A 63 20.03 4.55 31.44
N GLU A 64 19.82 5.86 31.25
CA GLU A 64 18.48 6.46 31.24
C GLU A 64 17.62 5.98 30.06
N LYS A 65 18.23 5.60 28.93
CA LYS A 65 17.51 5.07 27.75
C LYS A 65 16.97 3.67 27.93
N THR A 66 17.45 2.92 28.94
CA THR A 66 17.06 1.53 29.15
C THR A 66 15.59 1.39 29.53
N ASP A 67 15.06 2.35 30.30
CA ASP A 67 13.64 2.44 30.60
C ASP A 67 12.88 3.20 29.50
N ILE A 68 12.50 2.46 28.47
CA ILE A 68 11.76 2.99 27.31
C ILE A 68 10.40 3.60 27.75
N ILE A 69 9.75 3.03 28.76
CA ILE A 69 8.40 3.44 29.17
C ILE A 69 8.48 4.76 29.95
N ALA A 70 9.38 4.85 30.93
CA ALA A 70 9.55 6.08 31.70
C ALA A 70 10.08 7.23 30.84
N THR A 71 11.06 6.97 29.98
CA THR A 71 11.60 7.99 29.07
C THR A 71 10.53 8.51 28.12
N SER A 72 9.72 7.62 27.52
CA SER A 72 8.65 8.02 26.60
C SER A 72 7.58 8.88 27.29
N LYS A 73 7.22 8.56 28.54
CA LYS A 73 6.33 9.41 29.36
C LYS A 73 6.94 10.79 29.63
N LEU A 74 8.21 10.82 30.05
CA LEU A 74 8.93 12.06 30.33
C LEU A 74 9.04 12.96 29.08
N VAL A 75 9.31 12.37 27.91
CA VAL A 75 9.35 13.13 26.64
C VAL A 75 7.99 13.75 26.35
N GLY A 76 6.91 12.98 26.51
CA GLY A 76 5.55 13.47 26.31
C GLY A 76 5.23 14.67 27.21
N GLU A 77 5.55 14.58 28.50
CA GLU A 77 5.36 15.68 29.45
C GLU A 77 6.18 16.92 29.09
N LYS A 78 7.45 16.75 28.69
CA LYS A 78 8.30 17.86 28.28
C LYS A 78 7.82 18.52 26.99
N TRP A 79 7.30 17.76 26.04
CA TRP A 79 6.70 18.30 24.82
C TRP A 79 5.47 19.16 25.11
N GLN A 80 4.61 18.75 26.05
CA GLN A 80 3.44 19.53 26.43
C GLN A 80 3.81 20.85 27.12
N LYS A 81 4.87 20.85 27.95
CA LYS A 81 5.39 22.04 28.64
C LYS A 81 6.24 22.95 27.75
N LEU A 82 6.55 22.52 26.53
CA LEU A 82 7.39 23.28 25.59
C LEU A 82 6.67 24.57 25.15
N THR A 83 7.42 25.65 24.95
CA THR A 83 6.86 26.91 24.46
C THR A 83 6.42 26.78 22.99
N GLU A 84 5.47 27.61 22.56
CA GLU A 84 5.05 27.63 21.15
C GLU A 84 6.19 28.02 20.20
N ALA A 85 7.13 28.85 20.65
CA ALA A 85 8.33 29.19 19.87
C ALA A 85 9.21 27.97 19.61
N ASP A 86 9.46 27.15 20.64
CA ASP A 86 10.24 25.92 20.50
C ASP A 86 9.50 24.88 19.65
N LYS A 87 8.17 24.75 19.82
CA LYS A 87 7.37 23.86 18.97
C LYS A 87 7.43 24.28 17.50
N LYS A 88 7.41 25.59 17.23
CA LYS A 88 7.53 26.15 15.88
C LYS A 88 8.84 25.76 15.20
N ARG A 89 9.98 25.79 15.92
CA ARG A 89 11.27 25.29 15.40
C ARG A 89 11.15 23.85 14.89
N TYR A 90 10.53 22.95 15.67
CA TYR A 90 10.35 21.56 15.25
C TYR A 90 9.32 21.39 14.13
N GLN A 91 8.29 22.24 14.08
CA GLN A 91 7.34 22.26 12.96
C GLN A 91 8.01 22.65 11.65
N GLU A 92 8.87 23.67 11.64
CA GLU A 92 9.63 24.08 10.46
C GLU A 92 10.56 22.97 9.95
N ILE A 93 11.23 22.25 10.86
CA ILE A 93 12.04 21.07 10.49
C ILE A 93 11.15 19.99 9.87
N ALA A 94 10.01 19.68 10.48
CA ALA A 94 9.09 18.67 9.97
C ALA A 94 8.49 19.03 8.60
N ILE A 95 8.25 20.32 8.34
CA ILE A 95 7.80 20.81 7.02
C ILE A 95 8.88 20.56 5.97
N LYS A 96 10.14 20.94 6.24
CA LYS A 96 11.26 20.71 5.32
C LYS A 96 11.48 19.21 5.04
N ASP A 97 11.45 18.38 6.08
CA ASP A 97 11.57 16.93 5.93
C ASP A 97 10.42 16.35 5.09
N ARG A 98 9.20 16.88 5.24
CA ARG A 98 8.04 16.51 4.43
C ARG A 98 8.23 16.86 2.96
N GLU A 99 8.68 18.07 2.65
CA GLU A 99 8.95 18.50 1.26
C GLU A 99 10.06 17.67 0.62
N ALA A 100 11.14 17.39 1.37
CA ALA A 100 12.22 16.52 0.91
C ALA A 100 11.73 15.09 0.66
N TYR A 101 10.85 14.56 1.53
CA TYR A 101 10.21 13.27 1.32
C TYR A 101 9.30 13.27 0.09
N GLU A 102 8.46 14.29 -0.08
CA GLU A 102 7.54 14.41 -1.23
C GLU A 102 8.32 14.40 -2.55
N THR A 103 9.45 15.12 -2.60
CA THR A 103 10.35 15.12 -3.76
C THR A 103 10.93 13.74 -4.04
N LYS A 104 11.50 13.08 -3.02
CA LYS A 104 12.08 11.73 -3.15
C LYS A 104 11.02 10.69 -3.50
N HIS A 105 9.83 10.80 -2.92
CA HIS A 105 8.71 9.90 -3.18
C HIS A 105 8.19 10.08 -4.60
N LYS A 106 8.12 11.31 -5.10
CA LYS A 106 7.78 11.58 -6.49
C LYS A 106 8.82 10.97 -7.44
N GLN A 107 10.12 11.24 -7.21
CA GLN A 107 11.20 10.64 -7.99
C GLN A 107 11.16 9.10 -7.98
N PHE A 108 10.89 8.51 -6.81
CA PHE A 108 10.68 7.07 -6.68
C PHE A 108 9.53 6.61 -7.56
N MET A 109 8.34 7.21 -7.44
CA MET A 109 7.16 6.85 -8.24
C MET A 109 7.38 7.01 -9.74
N ASP A 110 8.03 8.10 -10.16
CA ASP A 110 8.32 8.40 -11.56
C ASP A 110 9.38 7.44 -12.16
N SER A 111 10.23 6.84 -11.32
CA SER A 111 11.25 5.86 -11.75
C SER A 111 10.71 4.44 -11.99
N LEU A 112 9.49 4.14 -11.52
CA LEU A 112 8.91 2.81 -11.57
C LEU A 112 8.26 2.53 -12.93
N SER A 113 8.50 1.33 -13.45
CA SER A 113 7.77 0.79 -14.60
C SER A 113 6.52 0.02 -14.17
N ALA A 114 5.65 -0.32 -15.12
CA ALA A 114 4.48 -1.17 -14.90
C ALA A 114 4.84 -2.49 -14.19
N ASP A 115 5.92 -3.14 -14.61
CA ASP A 115 6.43 -4.37 -14.00
C ASP A 115 6.90 -4.17 -12.56
N ASP A 116 7.47 -3.01 -12.25
CA ASP A 116 7.92 -2.68 -10.91
C ASP A 116 6.74 -2.54 -9.94
N PHE A 117 5.61 -1.99 -10.39
CA PHE A 117 4.37 -1.97 -9.60
C PHE A 117 3.84 -3.38 -9.31
N VAL A 118 3.96 -4.32 -10.25
CA VAL A 118 3.61 -5.73 -10.04
C VAL A 118 4.54 -6.36 -8.98
N LYS A 119 5.85 -6.12 -9.08
CA LYS A 119 6.83 -6.59 -8.08
C LYS A 119 6.55 -6.00 -6.70
N LEU A 120 6.25 -4.70 -6.59
CA LEU A 120 5.90 -4.03 -5.33
C LEU A 120 4.64 -4.62 -4.69
N ALA A 121 3.63 -4.98 -5.50
CA ALA A 121 2.43 -5.66 -5.02
C ALA A 121 2.76 -7.06 -4.46
N GLN A 122 3.66 -7.80 -5.10
CA GLN A 122 4.13 -9.10 -4.62
C GLN A 122 4.96 -8.96 -3.33
N ILE A 123 5.87 -7.99 -3.25
CA ILE A 123 6.65 -7.69 -2.04
C ILE A 123 5.71 -7.36 -0.88
N ARG A 124 4.66 -6.57 -1.11
CA ARG A 124 3.64 -6.27 -0.10
C ARG A 124 2.94 -7.53 0.41
N LYS A 125 2.55 -8.44 -0.50
CA LYS A 125 1.90 -9.71 -0.14
C LYS A 125 2.80 -10.58 0.72
N LEU A 126 4.07 -10.74 0.33
CA LEU A 126 5.07 -11.50 1.07
C LEU A 126 5.37 -10.86 2.44
N SER A 127 5.49 -9.53 2.50
CA SER A 127 5.70 -8.80 3.77
C SER A 127 4.54 -9.01 4.74
N LYS A 128 3.30 -8.94 4.24
CA LYS A 128 2.09 -9.17 5.05
C LYS A 128 2.04 -10.61 5.59
N ALA A 129 2.42 -11.61 4.80
CA ALA A 129 2.49 -13.00 5.25
C ALA A 129 3.52 -13.20 6.39
N GLN A 130 4.53 -12.33 6.47
CA GLN A 130 5.52 -12.30 7.54
C GLN A 130 5.14 -11.38 8.72
N GLY A 131 3.92 -10.84 8.75
CA GLY A 131 3.48 -9.89 9.78
C GLY A 131 4.11 -8.49 9.67
N LYS A 132 4.83 -8.20 8.59
CA LYS A 132 5.45 -6.89 8.34
C LYS A 132 4.52 -5.99 7.54
N THR A 133 4.58 -4.70 7.83
CA THR A 133 3.86 -3.68 7.06
C THR A 133 4.69 -3.26 5.85
N PHE A 134 4.03 -3.10 4.71
CA PHE A 134 4.62 -2.55 3.49
C PHE A 134 3.62 -1.63 2.80
N PRO A 135 4.01 -0.42 2.35
CA PRO A 135 3.10 0.53 1.72
C PRO A 135 2.40 -0.05 0.48
N LYS A 136 1.21 0.48 0.13
CA LYS A 136 0.54 0.12 -1.13
C LYS A 136 0.89 1.17 -2.17
N PHE A 137 1.52 0.74 -3.25
CA PHE A 137 1.74 1.55 -4.44
C PHE A 137 0.68 1.20 -5.49
N ARG A 138 0.21 2.21 -6.23
CA ARG A 138 -0.68 2.05 -7.37
C ARG A 138 -0.06 2.82 -8.51
N ASP A 139 0.02 2.20 -9.67
CA ASP A 139 0.42 2.89 -10.88
C ASP A 139 -0.68 3.88 -11.28
N PRO A 140 -0.38 5.18 -11.44
CA PRO A 140 -1.32 6.16 -11.98
C PRO A 140 -1.82 5.86 -13.40
N ASN A 141 -0.99 5.21 -14.22
CA ASN A 141 -1.26 4.88 -15.62
C ASN A 141 -1.96 3.52 -15.80
N ALA A 142 -2.05 2.70 -14.75
CA ALA A 142 -2.70 1.40 -14.86
C ALA A 142 -4.20 1.56 -15.16
N PRO A 143 -4.71 0.85 -16.19
CA PRO A 143 -6.13 0.82 -16.52
C PRO A 143 -7.00 0.44 -15.32
N ARG A 144 -8.12 1.14 -15.16
CA ARG A 144 -9.07 0.81 -14.10
C ARG A 144 -9.77 -0.49 -14.43
N LYS A 145 -9.91 -1.35 -13.42
CA LYS A 145 -10.63 -2.62 -13.53
C LYS A 145 -12.01 -2.43 -14.16
N PRO A 146 -12.48 -3.42 -14.94
CA PRO A 146 -13.77 -3.31 -15.60
C PRO A 146 -14.89 -3.27 -14.55
N MET A 147 -15.87 -2.42 -14.80
CA MET A 147 -17.08 -2.29 -14.00
C MET A 147 -18.02 -3.46 -14.29
N THR A 148 -18.64 -3.99 -13.23
CA THR A 148 -19.67 -5.02 -13.38
C THR A 148 -21.02 -4.37 -13.72
N SER A 149 -21.99 -5.16 -14.18
CA SER A 149 -23.33 -4.67 -14.52
C SER A 149 -23.98 -3.91 -13.35
N TYR A 150 -23.85 -4.44 -12.14
CA TYR A 150 -24.30 -3.75 -10.93
C TYR A 150 -23.58 -2.42 -10.67
N VAL A 151 -22.27 -2.32 -10.95
CA VAL A 151 -21.52 -1.07 -10.74
C VAL A 151 -21.92 0.00 -11.74
N HIS A 152 -22.24 -0.38 -12.99
CA HIS A 152 -22.84 0.55 -13.96
C HIS A 152 -24.20 1.06 -13.45
N PHE A 153 -25.09 0.15 -13.04
CA PHE A 153 -26.38 0.54 -12.46
C PHE A 153 -26.23 1.44 -11.23
N LEU A 154 -25.31 1.09 -10.32
CA LEU A 154 -25.03 1.88 -9.13
C LEU A 154 -24.52 3.27 -9.49
N LYS A 155 -23.64 3.40 -10.49
CA LYS A 155 -23.14 4.70 -10.96
C LYS A 155 -24.26 5.57 -11.50
N ASP A 156 -25.13 5.00 -12.34
CA ASP A 156 -26.24 5.74 -12.95
C ASP A 156 -27.24 6.18 -11.87
N LYS A 157 -27.68 5.27 -11.00
CA LYS A 157 -28.59 5.60 -9.89
C LYS A 157 -27.99 6.52 -8.85
N TYR A 158 -26.70 6.37 -8.53
CA TYR A 158 -26.04 7.29 -7.62
C TYR A 158 -25.96 8.72 -8.17
N SER A 159 -25.87 8.88 -9.50
CA SER A 159 -25.88 10.20 -10.14
C SER A 159 -27.27 10.87 -10.14
N GLU A 160 -28.34 10.08 -10.10
CA GLU A 160 -29.73 10.56 -10.01
C GLU A 160 -30.12 11.01 -8.59
N VAL A 161 -29.44 10.50 -7.55
CA VAL A 161 -29.77 10.79 -6.15
C VAL A 161 -29.17 12.14 -5.72
N SER A 162 -30.03 13.04 -5.22
CA SER A 162 -29.62 14.36 -4.76
C SER A 162 -28.79 14.32 -3.46
N ALA A 163 -27.86 15.27 -3.34
CA ALA A 163 -26.99 15.41 -2.17
C ALA A 163 -27.81 15.74 -0.91
N GLY A 164 -27.84 14.82 0.06
CA GLY A 164 -28.52 15.04 1.34
C GLY A 164 -28.87 13.77 2.14
N SER A 165 -28.96 12.63 1.47
CA SER A 165 -29.18 11.32 2.14
C SER A 165 -27.85 10.67 2.56
N SER A 166 -27.90 9.83 3.60
CA SER A 166 -26.74 9.03 4.01
C SER A 166 -26.35 8.04 2.91
N ASN A 167 -25.07 8.00 2.51
CA ASN A 167 -24.56 7.07 1.49
C ASN A 167 -24.96 5.61 1.77
N THR A 168 -25.04 5.21 3.04
CA THR A 168 -25.46 3.86 3.45
C THR A 168 -26.91 3.58 3.06
N GLU A 169 -27.79 4.55 3.19
CA GLU A 169 -29.21 4.42 2.82
C GLU A 169 -29.38 4.44 1.30
N ILE A 170 -28.63 5.31 0.61
CA ILE A 170 -28.61 5.38 -0.85
C ILE A 170 -28.20 4.03 -1.43
N PHE A 171 -27.06 3.47 -1.00
CA PHE A 171 -26.62 2.16 -1.50
C PHE A 171 -27.57 1.03 -1.12
N ARG A 172 -28.25 1.10 0.02
CA ARG A 172 -29.27 0.11 0.39
C ARG A 172 -30.46 0.15 -0.56
N LYS A 173 -30.96 1.34 -0.91
CA LYS A 173 -32.07 1.52 -1.87
C LYS A 173 -31.68 1.04 -3.26
N ILE A 174 -30.52 1.45 -3.76
CA ILE A 174 -29.99 1.00 -5.06
C ILE A 174 -29.85 -0.54 -5.08
N ALA A 175 -29.38 -1.15 -3.99
CA ALA A 175 -29.27 -2.61 -3.91
C ALA A 175 -30.64 -3.32 -3.91
N GLN A 176 -31.69 -2.70 -3.36
CA GLN A 176 -33.06 -3.19 -3.44
C GLN A 176 -33.60 -3.06 -4.86
N GLU A 177 -33.49 -1.87 -5.47
CA GLU A 177 -33.90 -1.62 -6.85
C GLU A 177 -33.24 -2.60 -7.82
N TRP A 178 -31.94 -2.88 -7.67
CA TRP A 178 -31.22 -3.86 -8.51
C TRP A 178 -31.84 -5.27 -8.48
N ARG A 179 -32.45 -5.68 -7.36
CA ARG A 179 -33.11 -6.98 -7.24
C ARG A 179 -34.47 -7.02 -7.94
N GLU A 180 -35.09 -5.86 -8.09
CA GLU A 180 -36.43 -5.69 -8.64
C GLU A 180 -36.44 -5.23 -10.11
N ILE A 181 -35.27 -4.90 -10.69
CA ILE A 181 -35.23 -4.40 -12.07
C ILE A 181 -35.76 -5.44 -13.06
N PRO A 182 -36.45 -5.00 -14.13
CA PRO A 182 -36.81 -5.86 -15.25
C PRO A 182 -35.58 -6.47 -15.92
N GLU A 183 -35.74 -7.69 -16.43
CA GLU A 183 -34.70 -8.41 -17.15
C GLU A 183 -34.18 -7.64 -18.38
N SER A 184 -35.03 -6.81 -19.02
CA SER A 184 -34.62 -5.92 -20.12
C SER A 184 -33.59 -4.88 -19.67
N SER A 185 -33.86 -4.20 -18.55
CA SER A 185 -32.92 -3.22 -17.96
C SER A 185 -31.66 -3.91 -17.47
N LYS A 186 -31.78 -5.11 -16.90
CA LYS A 186 -30.63 -5.89 -16.45
C LYS A 186 -29.71 -6.26 -17.61
N LYS A 187 -30.28 -6.72 -18.74
CA LYS A 187 -29.53 -7.01 -19.98
C LYS A 187 -28.80 -5.79 -20.51
N HIS A 188 -29.38 -4.60 -20.43
CA HIS A 188 -28.68 -3.36 -20.81
C HIS A 188 -27.39 -3.17 -20.00
N TYR A 189 -27.44 -3.33 -18.68
CA TYR A 189 -26.23 -3.23 -17.83
C TYR A 189 -25.24 -4.38 -18.02
N GLU A 190 -25.72 -5.57 -18.39
CA GLU A 190 -24.85 -6.69 -18.76
C GLU A 190 -24.08 -6.42 -20.06
N GLN A 191 -24.73 -5.79 -21.04
CA GLN A 191 -24.07 -5.32 -22.26
C GLN A 191 -23.01 -4.27 -21.94
N LEU A 192 -23.34 -3.26 -21.13
CA LEU A 192 -22.37 -2.25 -20.68
C LEU A 192 -21.16 -2.87 -19.99
N ALA A 193 -21.38 -3.86 -19.12
CA ALA A 193 -20.29 -4.57 -18.45
C ALA A 193 -19.44 -5.41 -19.41
N ALA A 194 -20.05 -6.01 -20.44
CA ALA A 194 -19.34 -6.72 -21.49
C ALA A 194 -18.46 -5.78 -22.32
N ASP A 195 -18.99 -4.62 -22.70
CA ASP A 195 -18.24 -3.58 -23.42
C ASP A 195 -17.10 -3.01 -22.57
N ASP A 196 -17.34 -2.76 -21.28
CA ASP A 196 -16.31 -2.26 -20.35
C ASP A 196 -15.19 -3.29 -20.12
N LYS A 197 -15.54 -4.58 -20.14
CA LYS A 197 -14.55 -5.67 -20.13
C LYS A 197 -13.67 -5.63 -21.37
N LEU A 198 -14.25 -5.46 -22.57
CA LEU A 198 -13.49 -5.33 -23.82
C LEU A 198 -12.61 -4.08 -23.83
N ARG A 199 -13.13 -2.94 -23.32
CA ARG A 199 -12.34 -1.73 -23.10
C ARG A 199 -11.12 -2.02 -22.24
N TYR A 200 -11.31 -2.64 -21.07
CA TYR A 200 -10.22 -2.96 -20.15
C TYR A 200 -9.21 -3.93 -20.76
N GLU A 201 -9.66 -4.96 -21.49
CA GLU A 201 -8.78 -5.92 -22.17
C GLU A 201 -7.87 -5.25 -23.21
N ARG A 202 -8.37 -4.25 -23.94
CA ARG A 202 -7.57 -3.43 -24.85
C ARG A 202 -6.60 -2.53 -24.11
N GLU A 203 -7.09 -1.75 -23.15
CA GLU A 203 -6.27 -0.81 -22.37
C GLU A 203 -5.15 -1.53 -21.61
N ILE A 204 -5.42 -2.70 -21.01
CA ILE A 204 -4.41 -3.46 -20.27
C ILE A 204 -3.38 -4.08 -21.20
N LYS A 205 -3.76 -4.44 -22.42
CA LYS A 205 -2.83 -4.95 -23.43
C LYS A 205 -1.87 -3.84 -23.88
N GLU A 206 -2.38 -2.65 -24.14
CA GLU A 206 -1.57 -1.46 -24.46
C GLU A 206 -0.66 -1.06 -23.29
N TYR A 207 -1.15 -1.15 -22.05
CA TYR A 207 -0.35 -0.83 -20.86
C TYR A 207 0.79 -1.84 -20.58
N MET A 208 0.63 -3.10 -21.00
CA MET A 208 1.62 -4.16 -20.80
C MET A 208 2.58 -4.35 -21.99
N GLN A 209 2.42 -3.57 -23.07
CA GLN A 209 3.31 -3.55 -24.23
C GLN A 209 4.54 -2.65 -23.99
#